data_AF-A0A0D9NVP1-F1
#
_entry.id   AF-A0A0D9NVP1-F1
#
_cell.length_a   1.000
_cell.length_b   1.000
_cell.length_c   1.000
_cell.angle_alpha   90.00
_cell.angle_beta   90.00
_cell.angle_gamma   90.00
#
_symmetry.space_group_name_H-M   'P 1'
#
loop_
_entity.id
_entity.type
_entity.pdbx_description
1 polymer ?
#
loop_
_entity_poly.entity_id
_entity_poly.type
_entity_poly.pdbx_seq_one_letter_code
_entity_poly.pdbx_strand_id
1 'polypeptide(L)'
;MQRPLLAVAANCVGVARPTVTGVASLGSAQWANVLAWGRRHASVKAQGAYKKKSKRGIPKKLGAKRTGDQYVIPGNIIYKQRGTHWWPGENCIMGRDHTIHAMATGYVKYYRDPSLHPDRKYIGVVFDKADTLPHPQHAERKRRLNMTAFPIRAAAEKAALSPSGIPFEVTRVEAGEPDRILKLRSDYSYREDNWRIGRLAKTTGLRTKRFRTRKQWFRHRRWRRERELEGQRKAETKRAESGETKSVKAVSKKAAKKAAKKAAKKNK
;
A
#
# COMPACT_ATOMS: atom_id res chain seq x y z
N MET A 1 0.65 14.53 38.38
CA MET A 1 -0.66 14.86 38.95
C MET A 1 -0.57 16.26 39.52
N GLN A 2 -1.44 17.14 39.04
CA GLN A 2 -1.44 18.58 39.30
C GLN A 2 -1.64 18.88 40.79
N ARG A 3 -0.94 19.88 41.33
CA ARG A 3 -1.31 20.53 42.59
C ARG A 3 -1.51 22.03 42.35
N PRO A 4 -2.51 22.65 43.01
CA PRO A 4 -3.06 23.93 42.64
C PRO A 4 -2.53 25.10 43.50
N LEU A 5 -2.90 26.28 43.03
CA LEU A 5 -2.79 27.62 43.60
C LEU A 5 -3.16 27.70 45.09
N LEU A 6 -2.49 28.59 45.84
CA LEU A 6 -3.15 29.45 46.82
C LEU A 6 -2.33 30.74 47.01
N ALA A 7 -2.99 31.87 46.75
CA ALA A 7 -2.56 33.21 47.11
C ALA A 7 -3.06 33.52 48.53
N VAL A 8 -2.28 34.24 49.33
CA VAL A 8 -2.75 34.92 50.53
C VAL A 8 -2.21 36.34 50.49
N ALA A 9 -3.14 37.29 50.46
CA ALA A 9 -2.91 38.71 50.55
C ALA A 9 -3.08 39.19 52.00
N ALA A 10 -2.44 40.33 52.26
CA ALA A 10 -2.77 41.33 53.27
C ALA A 10 -2.64 40.95 54.76
N ASN A 11 -1.72 41.64 55.45
CA ASN A 11 -2.19 42.64 56.39
C ASN A 11 -1.15 43.72 56.68
N CYS A 12 -1.67 44.91 56.92
CA CYS A 12 -1.01 46.19 56.96
C CYS A 12 -0.90 46.69 58.42
N VAL A 13 -0.07 47.73 58.60
CA VAL A 13 -0.11 48.78 59.65
C VAL A 13 0.71 48.57 60.94
N GLY A 14 1.48 49.62 61.28
CA GLY A 14 1.95 49.95 62.64
C GLY A 14 3.47 50.09 62.75
N VAL A 15 4.10 51.15 62.25
CA VAL A 15 4.47 52.41 62.96
C VAL A 15 5.23 52.20 64.28
N ALA A 16 6.53 52.47 64.29
CA ALA A 16 7.22 53.37 65.24
C ALA A 16 8.73 53.48 64.93
N ARG A 17 9.22 54.72 64.82
CA ARG A 17 10.63 55.17 64.85
C ARG A 17 10.92 55.65 66.29
N PRO A 18 12.18 55.69 66.80
CA PRO A 18 13.09 56.82 66.49
C PRO A 18 14.61 56.48 66.53
N THR A 19 15.44 57.13 65.69
CA THR A 19 16.53 58.10 66.02
C THR A 19 17.72 57.55 66.84
N VAL A 20 18.99 57.89 66.68
CA VAL A 20 19.85 58.77 65.85
C VAL A 20 21.29 58.41 66.28
N THR A 21 22.28 58.48 65.39
CA THR A 21 23.64 59.06 65.57
C THR A 21 24.65 58.39 64.64
N GLY A 22 25.41 59.22 63.92
CA GLY A 22 26.54 58.80 63.10
C GLY A 22 26.80 59.73 61.92
N VAL A 23 27.39 60.90 62.21
CA VAL A 23 27.80 61.95 61.26
C VAL A 23 29.18 61.63 60.67
N ALA A 24 29.35 61.89 59.36
CA ALA A 24 30.57 62.29 58.62
C ALA A 24 30.58 61.60 57.25
N SER A 25 30.89 62.22 56.11
CA SER A 25 31.30 63.57 55.75
C SER A 25 30.97 63.79 54.26
N LEU A 26 30.88 65.06 53.87
CA LEU A 26 30.63 65.52 52.50
C LEU A 26 31.79 65.18 51.56
N GLY A 27 31.44 64.69 50.36
CA GLY A 27 32.30 64.67 49.18
C GLY A 27 31.49 65.10 47.96
N SER A 28 31.78 66.29 47.46
CA SER A 28 31.09 67.05 46.42
C SER A 28 31.44 66.64 44.99
N ALA A 29 30.52 66.99 44.06
CA ALA A 29 30.73 67.23 42.62
C ALA A 29 30.95 65.97 41.75
N GLN A 30 30.46 65.83 40.52
CA GLN A 30 29.83 66.76 39.57
C GLN A 30 29.13 65.93 38.48
N TRP A 31 28.15 66.56 37.87
CA TRP A 31 27.37 66.23 36.69
C TRP A 31 28.17 65.63 35.51
N ALA A 32 27.67 64.56 34.88
CA ALA A 32 27.72 64.36 33.42
C ALA A 32 26.99 63.08 32.97
N ASN A 33 26.36 63.16 31.79
CA ASN A 33 25.79 62.08 30.95
C ASN A 33 24.34 61.68 31.31
N VAL A 34 23.30 62.40 30.86
CA VAL A 34 22.85 62.56 29.46
C VAL A 34 22.72 61.22 28.74
N LEU A 35 21.45 60.82 28.55
CA LEU A 35 20.92 60.08 27.40
C LEU A 35 21.84 59.06 26.73
N ALA A 36 21.72 57.80 27.17
CA ALA A 36 21.88 56.67 26.26
C ALA A 36 21.00 55.51 26.74
N TRP A 37 19.69 55.63 26.52
CA TRP A 37 18.79 54.47 26.45
C TRP A 37 19.09 53.71 25.15
N GLY A 38 20.32 53.23 25.01
CA GLY A 38 20.71 52.30 23.97
C GLY A 38 20.02 50.98 24.29
N ARG A 39 18.92 50.68 23.60
CA ARG A 39 18.39 49.31 23.50
C ARG A 39 19.52 48.45 22.95
N ARG A 40 20.29 47.83 23.84
CA ARG A 40 21.21 46.77 23.47
C ARG A 40 20.33 45.60 23.06
N HIS A 41 20.11 45.44 21.76
CA HIS A 41 19.62 44.16 21.24
C HIS A 41 20.60 43.10 21.71
N ALA A 42 20.15 42.22 22.59
CA ALA A 42 20.95 41.08 23.02
C ALA A 42 21.36 40.31 21.75
N SER A 43 22.65 40.35 21.41
CA SER A 43 23.19 39.47 20.38
C SER A 43 23.20 38.07 20.98
N VAL A 44 22.15 37.31 20.68
CA VAL A 44 22.09 35.90 21.07
C VAL A 44 23.25 35.23 20.34
N LYS A 45 24.27 34.78 21.08
CA LYS A 45 25.40 34.01 20.54
C LYS A 45 24.84 32.97 19.59
N ALA A 46 25.19 33.11 18.31
CA ALA A 46 24.62 32.36 17.21
C ALA A 46 25.01 30.88 17.32
N GLN A 47 24.30 30.11 18.16
CA GLN A 47 24.27 28.66 18.06
C GLN A 47 23.30 28.22 16.95
N GLY A 48 23.53 28.73 15.74
CA GLY A 48 23.01 28.18 14.47
C GLY A 48 21.54 28.37 14.11
N ALA A 49 20.64 28.84 14.98
CA ALA A 49 19.26 29.22 14.60
C ALA A 49 18.55 30.09 15.66
N TYR A 50 17.68 31.01 15.22
CA TYR A 50 16.84 31.87 16.07
C TYR A 50 15.88 31.09 16.99
N LYS A 51 15.37 29.92 16.53
CA LYS A 51 14.59 28.97 17.34
C LYS A 51 15.14 27.57 17.15
N LYS A 52 15.68 26.95 18.21
CA LYS A 52 16.20 25.58 18.16
C LYS A 52 15.05 24.62 17.84
N LYS A 53 15.06 24.03 16.63
CA LYS A 53 14.14 22.95 16.25
C LYS A 53 14.61 21.65 16.90
N SER A 54 13.69 20.89 17.48
CA SER A 54 13.98 19.54 17.96
C SER A 54 14.29 18.63 16.76
N LYS A 55 15.57 18.35 16.51
CA LYS A 55 16.04 17.43 15.46
C LYS A 55 16.24 16.04 16.06
N ARG A 56 15.16 15.36 16.47
CA ARG A 56 15.21 13.98 16.98
C ARG A 56 14.25 13.10 16.20
N GLY A 57 14.76 12.03 15.60
CA GLY A 57 13.98 10.99 14.92
C GLY A 57 14.04 9.66 15.67
N ILE A 58 13.03 8.82 15.51
CA ILE A 58 13.01 7.45 16.07
C ILE A 58 14.12 6.61 15.42
N PRO A 59 14.92 5.85 16.21
CA PRO A 59 15.97 5.01 15.66
C PRO A 59 15.39 3.93 14.74
N LYS A 60 15.95 3.80 13.53
CA LYS A 60 15.46 2.86 12.51
C LYS A 60 15.95 1.43 12.69
N LYS A 61 16.88 1.20 13.63
CA LYS A 61 17.44 -0.11 14.00
C LYS A 61 17.94 -0.90 12.78
N LEU A 62 18.65 -0.24 11.87
CA LEU A 62 19.28 -0.85 10.68
C LEU A 62 20.47 -1.75 11.10
N GLY A 63 21.10 -2.41 10.13
CA GLY A 63 22.26 -3.27 10.33
C GLY A 63 21.91 -4.75 10.51
N ALA A 64 22.93 -5.52 10.90
CA ALA A 64 22.81 -6.96 11.14
C ALA A 64 21.83 -7.26 12.27
N LYS A 65 21.12 -8.38 12.12
CA LYS A 65 20.21 -8.98 13.12
C LYS A 65 20.60 -10.42 13.44
N ARG A 66 21.34 -11.04 12.53
CA ARG A 66 22.01 -12.31 12.74
C ARG A 66 23.46 -12.19 12.33
N THR A 67 24.36 -12.79 13.08
CA THR A 67 25.81 -12.81 12.78
C THR A 67 26.16 -14.06 11.98
N GLY A 68 27.42 -14.15 11.53
CA GLY A 68 27.92 -15.38 10.91
C GLY A 68 27.75 -16.59 11.85
N ASP A 69 27.48 -17.74 11.25
CA ASP A 69 27.30 -19.03 11.91
C ASP A 69 26.13 -19.12 12.91
N GLN A 70 25.24 -18.14 12.90
CA GLN A 70 24.05 -18.15 13.74
C GLN A 70 22.92 -18.93 13.09
N TYR A 71 22.24 -19.76 13.90
CA TYR A 71 21.09 -20.54 13.45
C TYR A 71 19.89 -19.65 13.12
N VAL A 72 19.22 -19.96 12.00
CA VAL A 72 18.04 -19.25 11.50
C VAL A 72 16.99 -20.21 10.96
N ILE A 73 15.74 -19.75 10.98
CA ILE A 73 14.53 -20.43 10.49
C ILE A 73 13.95 -19.56 9.36
N PRO A 74 13.20 -20.13 8.39
CA PRO A 74 12.55 -19.36 7.33
C PRO A 74 11.77 -18.15 7.87
N GLY A 75 11.98 -16.99 7.24
CA GLY A 75 11.35 -15.72 7.61
C GLY A 75 12.18 -14.84 8.56
N ASN A 76 13.17 -15.40 9.26
CA ASN A 76 14.04 -14.61 10.14
C ASN A 76 14.77 -13.50 9.37
N ILE A 77 14.78 -12.30 9.93
CA ILE A 77 15.54 -11.17 9.39
C ILE A 77 17.02 -11.37 9.70
N ILE A 78 17.86 -11.29 8.67
CA ILE A 78 19.32 -11.40 8.79
C ILE A 78 19.96 -10.01 8.81
N TYR A 79 19.54 -9.11 7.90
CA TYR A 79 20.11 -7.77 7.78
C TYR A 79 19.06 -6.75 7.33
N LYS A 80 18.93 -5.63 8.04
CA LYS A 80 18.08 -4.49 7.65
C LYS A 80 18.92 -3.37 7.06
N GLN A 81 18.58 -2.89 5.88
CA GLN A 81 19.40 -1.92 5.15
C GLN A 81 18.57 -0.88 4.39
N ARG A 82 19.27 0.11 3.81
CA ARG A 82 18.74 1.05 2.83
C ARG A 82 19.56 0.87 1.56
N GLY A 83 18.91 0.45 0.48
CA GLY A 83 19.61 -0.09 -0.69
C GLY A 83 20.29 -1.44 -0.38
N THR A 84 21.07 -1.93 -1.34
CA THR A 84 21.69 -3.26 -1.30
C THR A 84 23.18 -3.19 -0.93
N HIS A 85 23.48 -2.98 0.36
CA HIS A 85 24.85 -3.11 0.86
C HIS A 85 25.32 -4.57 0.86
N TRP A 86 24.38 -5.45 1.21
CA TRP A 86 24.48 -6.89 1.06
C TRP A 86 23.40 -7.36 0.09
N TRP A 87 23.75 -8.34 -0.73
CA TRP A 87 22.85 -8.98 -1.68
C TRP A 87 22.39 -10.34 -1.12
N PRO A 88 21.17 -10.79 -1.48
CA PRO A 88 20.72 -12.12 -1.12
C PRO A 88 21.57 -13.17 -1.86
N GLY A 89 22.20 -14.07 -1.12
CA GLY A 89 22.93 -15.23 -1.62
C GLY A 89 22.11 -16.52 -1.49
N GLU A 90 22.80 -17.64 -1.28
CA GLU A 90 22.17 -18.97 -1.19
C GLU A 90 21.10 -19.03 -0.07
N ASN A 91 19.94 -19.63 -0.36
CA ASN A 91 18.82 -19.79 0.58
C ASN A 91 18.34 -18.50 1.30
N CYS A 92 18.54 -17.33 0.68
CA CYS A 92 18.08 -16.04 1.17
C CYS A 92 17.10 -15.38 0.19
N ILE A 93 16.23 -14.52 0.71
CA ILE A 93 15.36 -13.64 -0.10
C ILE A 93 15.52 -12.19 0.33
N MET A 94 15.18 -11.28 -0.58
CA MET A 94 15.18 -9.84 -0.31
C MET A 94 13.75 -9.30 -0.30
N GLY A 95 13.38 -8.59 0.75
CA GLY A 95 12.08 -7.92 0.89
C GLY A 95 12.02 -6.60 0.11
N ARG A 96 10.83 -5.97 0.10
CA ARG A 96 10.58 -4.68 -0.60
C ARG A 96 11.53 -3.57 -0.15
N ASP A 97 11.89 -3.54 1.14
CA ASP A 97 12.78 -2.53 1.72
C ASP A 97 14.27 -2.96 1.71
N HIS A 98 14.63 -3.94 0.88
CA HIS A 98 15.95 -4.54 0.78
C HIS A 98 16.42 -5.28 2.04
N THR A 99 15.51 -5.58 2.97
CA THR A 99 15.79 -6.45 4.13
C THR A 99 16.04 -7.88 3.64
N ILE A 100 17.09 -8.52 4.13
CA ILE A 100 17.42 -9.91 3.77
C ILE A 100 16.81 -10.85 4.82
N HIS A 101 16.11 -11.87 4.33
CA HIS A 101 15.46 -12.90 5.14
C HIS A 101 15.99 -14.30 4.77
N ALA A 102 15.99 -15.21 5.75
CA ALA A 102 16.27 -16.63 5.50
C ALA A 102 15.08 -17.31 4.81
N MET A 103 15.35 -18.14 3.78
CA MET A 103 14.36 -18.98 3.11
C MET A 103 14.30 -20.39 3.70
N ALA A 104 15.42 -20.88 4.24
CA ALA A 104 15.57 -22.22 4.78
C ALA A 104 16.07 -22.21 6.23
N THR A 105 15.91 -23.34 6.92
CA THR A 105 16.55 -23.57 8.23
C THR A 105 18.04 -23.85 8.03
N GLY A 106 18.90 -23.19 8.81
CA GLY A 106 20.34 -23.33 8.63
C GLY A 106 21.14 -22.28 9.38
N TYR A 107 22.36 -22.00 8.91
CA TYR A 107 23.32 -21.08 9.52
C TYR A 107 23.70 -19.96 8.55
N VAL A 108 23.76 -18.72 9.04
CA VAL A 108 24.06 -17.55 8.22
C VAL A 108 25.55 -17.50 7.85
N LYS A 109 25.87 -17.23 6.58
CA LYS A 109 27.24 -17.01 6.12
C LYS A 109 27.32 -15.70 5.33
N TYR A 110 28.32 -14.88 5.63
CA TYR A 110 28.65 -13.67 4.91
C TYR A 110 29.83 -13.98 3.97
N TYR A 111 29.68 -13.72 2.67
CA TYR A 111 30.70 -14.10 1.69
C TYR A 111 30.73 -13.15 0.49
N ARG A 112 31.75 -13.32 -0.36
CA ARG A 112 31.87 -12.69 -1.68
C ARG A 112 31.93 -13.77 -2.73
N ASP A 113 31.36 -13.51 -3.89
CA ASP A 113 31.34 -14.45 -5.01
C ASP A 113 31.87 -13.76 -6.27
N PRO A 114 33.19 -13.79 -6.49
CA PRO A 114 33.81 -13.15 -7.64
C PRO A 114 33.39 -13.76 -8.97
N SER A 115 33.06 -15.06 -9.00
CA SER A 115 32.58 -15.76 -10.19
C SER A 115 31.23 -15.23 -10.67
N LEU A 116 30.33 -14.89 -9.75
CA LEU A 116 29.02 -14.35 -10.11
C LEU A 116 29.07 -12.83 -10.33
N HIS A 117 29.59 -12.09 -9.34
CA HIS A 117 29.74 -10.64 -9.41
C HIS A 117 30.94 -10.15 -8.58
N PRO A 118 31.95 -9.51 -9.19
CA PRO A 118 33.23 -9.22 -8.55
C PRO A 118 33.17 -8.18 -7.41
N ASP A 119 32.25 -7.23 -7.48
CA ASP A 119 32.13 -6.09 -6.58
C ASP A 119 31.12 -6.31 -5.43
N ARG A 120 30.26 -7.34 -5.53
CA ARG A 120 29.13 -7.55 -4.63
C ARG A 120 29.48 -8.41 -3.43
N LYS A 121 28.74 -8.18 -2.35
CA LYS A 121 28.82 -8.93 -1.09
C LYS A 121 27.49 -9.62 -0.83
N TYR A 122 27.53 -10.87 -0.39
CA TYR A 122 26.35 -11.72 -0.24
C TYR A 122 26.15 -12.17 1.20
N ILE A 123 24.89 -12.46 1.51
CA ILE A 123 24.50 -13.18 2.71
C ILE A 123 23.71 -14.40 2.29
N GLY A 124 24.20 -15.57 2.66
CA GLY A 124 23.53 -16.85 2.41
C GLY A 124 23.22 -17.60 3.70
N VAL A 125 22.44 -18.66 3.58
CA VAL A 125 22.16 -19.62 4.63
C VAL A 125 22.56 -21.02 4.16
N VAL A 126 23.45 -21.66 4.91
CA VAL A 126 23.87 -23.04 4.66
C VAL A 126 23.12 -24.01 5.58
N PHE A 127 22.91 -25.24 5.14
CA PHE A 127 22.19 -26.24 5.93
C PHE A 127 23.00 -26.73 7.12
N ASP A 128 24.29 -26.99 6.88
CA ASP A 128 25.22 -27.50 7.88
C ASP A 128 26.22 -26.39 8.25
N LYS A 129 26.53 -26.25 9.54
CA LYS A 129 27.36 -25.13 10.03
C LYS A 129 28.78 -25.13 9.44
N ALA A 130 29.30 -26.31 9.14
CA ALA A 130 30.64 -26.51 8.59
C ALA A 130 30.77 -26.06 7.13
N ASP A 131 29.64 -25.93 6.40
CA ASP A 131 29.67 -25.55 5.00
C ASP A 131 30.15 -24.10 4.80
N THR A 132 30.93 -23.90 3.75
CA THR A 132 31.44 -22.60 3.34
C THR A 132 30.79 -22.16 2.03
N LEU A 133 30.45 -20.87 1.94
CA LEU A 133 30.00 -20.22 0.71
C LEU A 133 31.14 -19.34 0.15
N PRO A 134 31.26 -19.17 -1.17
CA PRO A 134 30.37 -19.69 -2.23
C PRO A 134 30.60 -21.19 -2.51
N HIS A 135 29.55 -21.87 -2.98
CA HIS A 135 29.70 -23.24 -3.47
C HIS A 135 30.39 -23.26 -4.85
N PRO A 136 31.13 -24.32 -5.20
CA PRO A 136 31.72 -24.43 -6.54
C PRO A 136 30.62 -24.49 -7.61
N GLN A 137 30.85 -23.84 -8.76
CA GLN A 137 29.84 -23.71 -9.82
C GLN A 137 29.34 -25.06 -10.38
N HIS A 138 30.22 -26.07 -10.43
CA HIS A 138 29.91 -27.40 -10.95
C HIS A 138 29.57 -28.43 -9.85
N ALA A 139 29.55 -28.03 -8.58
CA ALA A 139 29.16 -28.93 -7.50
C ALA A 139 27.65 -29.11 -7.46
N GLU A 140 27.21 -30.27 -6.96
CA GLU A 140 25.80 -30.54 -6.75
C GLU A 140 25.18 -29.57 -5.76
N ARG A 141 23.96 -29.12 -6.06
CA ARG A 141 23.24 -28.20 -5.17
C ARG A 141 22.74 -28.95 -3.94
N LYS A 142 23.28 -28.60 -2.77
CA LYS A 142 22.76 -29.06 -1.48
C LYS A 142 21.34 -28.53 -1.29
N ARG A 143 20.37 -29.40 -0.98
CA ARG A 143 18.95 -29.06 -0.73
C ARG A 143 18.38 -29.93 0.39
N ARG A 144 17.41 -29.41 1.15
CA ARG A 144 16.64 -30.19 2.13
C ARG A 144 15.23 -30.46 1.62
N LEU A 145 14.74 -31.68 1.87
CA LEU A 145 13.37 -32.07 1.52
C LEU A 145 12.32 -31.35 2.38
N ASN A 146 12.61 -31.13 3.68
CA ASN A 146 11.74 -30.45 4.65
C ASN A 146 10.29 -30.98 4.67
N MET A 147 10.13 -32.29 4.50
CA MET A 147 8.83 -32.98 4.57
C MET A 147 8.91 -34.13 5.58
N THR A 148 7.79 -34.41 6.23
CA THR A 148 7.63 -35.56 7.11
C THR A 148 6.67 -36.56 6.46
N ALA A 149 6.94 -37.85 6.59
CA ALA A 149 6.05 -38.88 6.09
C ALA A 149 4.79 -38.92 6.97
N PHE A 150 3.62 -38.78 6.35
CA PHE A 150 2.33 -38.97 7.01
C PHE A 150 1.51 -39.96 6.18
N PRO A 151 0.84 -40.96 6.80
CA PRO A 151 0.00 -41.89 6.07
C PRO A 151 -1.15 -41.14 5.40
N ILE A 152 -1.41 -41.42 4.11
CA ILE A 152 -2.53 -40.81 3.40
C ILE A 152 -3.82 -41.27 4.07
N ARG A 153 -4.56 -40.33 4.68
CA ARG A 153 -5.87 -40.62 5.26
C ARG A 153 -6.84 -40.91 4.11
N ALA A 154 -7.34 -42.15 4.05
CA ALA A 154 -8.44 -42.49 3.18
C ALA A 154 -9.63 -41.57 3.48
N ALA A 155 -10.27 -41.04 2.43
CA ALA A 155 -11.44 -40.20 2.59
C ALA A 155 -12.53 -41.04 3.28
N ALA A 156 -13.04 -40.57 4.41
CA ALA A 156 -14.19 -41.20 5.03
C ALA A 156 -15.38 -41.08 4.08
N GLU A 157 -16.05 -42.20 3.82
CA GLU A 157 -17.31 -42.19 3.08
C GLU A 157 -18.30 -41.33 3.87
N LYS A 158 -18.84 -40.31 3.20
CA LYS A 158 -19.89 -39.50 3.82
C LYS A 158 -21.18 -40.30 3.75
N ALA A 159 -21.79 -40.53 4.90
CA ALA A 159 -23.13 -41.11 4.96
C ALA A 159 -24.07 -40.30 4.05
N ALA A 160 -24.93 -41.00 3.30
CA ALA A 160 -25.90 -40.33 2.44
C ALA A 160 -26.98 -39.61 3.25
N LEU A 161 -27.30 -40.14 4.44
CA LEU A 161 -28.31 -39.62 5.35
C LEU A 161 -27.68 -39.06 6.62
N SER A 162 -28.31 -38.01 7.14
CA SER A 162 -28.04 -37.47 8.46
C SER A 162 -28.53 -38.41 9.56
N PRO A 163 -28.10 -38.22 10.82
CA PRO A 163 -28.62 -38.99 11.96
C PRO A 163 -30.15 -38.95 12.09
N SER A 164 -30.78 -37.88 11.58
CA SER A 164 -32.24 -37.71 11.55
C SER A 164 -32.92 -38.41 10.35
N GLY A 165 -32.16 -39.16 9.53
CA GLY A 165 -32.68 -39.81 8.32
C GLY A 165 -32.92 -38.85 7.15
N ILE A 166 -32.34 -37.64 7.17
CA ILE A 166 -32.53 -36.63 6.12
C ILE A 166 -31.33 -36.68 5.16
N PRO A 167 -31.51 -36.77 3.83
CA PRO A 167 -30.39 -36.81 2.89
C PRO A 167 -29.49 -35.57 2.98
N PHE A 168 -28.16 -35.75 3.04
CA PHE A 168 -27.24 -34.62 3.07
C PHE A 168 -27.18 -33.85 1.75
N GLU A 169 -27.41 -34.55 0.63
CA GLU A 169 -27.43 -33.96 -0.70
C GLU A 169 -28.67 -34.44 -1.45
N VAL A 170 -29.37 -33.51 -2.10
CA VAL A 170 -30.52 -33.78 -2.96
C VAL A 170 -30.24 -33.13 -4.31
N THR A 171 -30.27 -33.92 -5.39
CA THR A 171 -30.05 -33.43 -6.75
C THR A 171 -31.38 -33.15 -7.43
N ARG A 172 -31.63 -31.88 -7.77
CA ARG A 172 -32.75 -31.47 -8.63
C ARG A 172 -32.27 -31.48 -10.08
N VAL A 173 -32.87 -32.34 -10.89
CA VAL A 173 -32.59 -32.49 -12.32
C VAL A 173 -33.81 -31.96 -13.08
N GLU A 174 -33.63 -30.87 -13.82
CA GLU A 174 -34.67 -30.33 -14.71
C GLU A 174 -34.18 -30.36 -16.16
N ALA A 175 -35.06 -30.73 -17.08
CA ALA A 175 -34.72 -30.84 -18.49
C ALA A 175 -34.29 -29.46 -19.05
N GLY A 176 -33.05 -29.37 -19.55
CA GLY A 176 -32.49 -28.14 -20.13
C GLY A 176 -31.78 -27.21 -19.12
N GLU A 177 -31.79 -27.55 -17.84
CA GLU A 177 -31.08 -26.81 -16.78
C GLU A 177 -29.94 -27.68 -16.21
N PRO A 178 -28.80 -27.10 -15.79
CA PRO A 178 -27.76 -27.87 -15.10
C PRO A 178 -28.26 -28.47 -13.79
N ASP A 179 -27.77 -29.67 -13.45
CA ASP A 179 -28.07 -30.33 -12.18
C ASP A 179 -27.80 -29.41 -10.98
N ARG A 180 -28.85 -29.20 -10.18
CA ARG A 180 -28.78 -28.37 -8.97
C ARG A 180 -28.67 -29.26 -7.75
N ILE A 181 -27.54 -29.17 -7.07
CA ILE A 181 -27.27 -29.99 -5.87
C ILE A 181 -27.57 -29.15 -4.64
N LEU A 182 -28.67 -29.49 -3.98
CA LEU A 182 -29.12 -28.92 -2.72
C LEU A 182 -28.45 -29.66 -1.57
N LYS A 183 -27.82 -28.92 -0.66
CA LYS A 183 -27.21 -29.50 0.54
C LYS A 183 -28.03 -29.18 1.77
N LEU A 184 -28.11 -30.18 2.66
CA LEU A 184 -28.68 -30.02 3.98
C LEU A 184 -27.78 -29.11 4.83
N ARG A 185 -28.40 -28.12 5.46
CA ARG A 185 -27.75 -27.19 6.40
C ARG A 185 -28.05 -27.58 7.84
N SER A 186 -27.43 -26.87 8.78
CA SER A 186 -27.61 -27.09 10.22
C SER A 186 -29.03 -26.80 10.71
N ASP A 187 -29.75 -25.91 10.05
CA ASP A 187 -31.14 -25.54 10.31
C ASP A 187 -32.16 -26.45 9.60
N TYR A 188 -31.70 -27.62 9.12
CA TYR A 188 -32.50 -28.57 8.33
C TYR A 188 -33.06 -28.01 7.00
N SER A 189 -32.63 -26.81 6.59
CA SER A 189 -32.97 -26.24 5.30
C SER A 189 -32.06 -26.80 4.20
N TYR A 190 -32.61 -26.88 2.98
CA TYR A 190 -31.86 -27.23 1.79
C TYR A 190 -31.46 -25.98 1.01
N ARG A 191 -30.19 -25.91 0.61
CA ARG A 191 -29.71 -24.81 -0.24
C ARG A 191 -28.55 -25.24 -1.13
N GLU A 192 -28.43 -24.63 -2.30
CA GLU A 192 -27.23 -24.73 -3.11
C GLU A 192 -26.07 -23.94 -2.50
N ASP A 193 -24.86 -24.50 -2.63
CA ASP A 193 -23.64 -23.78 -2.27
C ASP A 193 -23.43 -22.55 -3.18
N ASN A 194 -23.16 -21.37 -2.62
CA ASN A 194 -22.91 -20.15 -3.41
C ASN A 194 -21.79 -20.31 -4.44
N TRP A 195 -20.76 -21.11 -4.15
CA TRP A 195 -19.67 -21.39 -5.09
C TRP A 195 -20.12 -22.27 -6.26
N ARG A 196 -21.11 -23.15 -6.06
CA ARG A 196 -21.72 -23.95 -7.14
C ARG A 196 -22.54 -23.05 -8.03
N ILE A 197 -23.41 -22.22 -7.45
CA ILE A 197 -24.19 -21.22 -8.18
C ILE A 197 -23.29 -20.36 -9.07
N GLY A 198 -22.19 -19.82 -8.52
CA GLY A 198 -21.23 -19.02 -9.28
C GLY A 198 -20.45 -19.80 -10.35
N ARG A 199 -20.32 -21.12 -10.22
CA ARG A 199 -19.70 -22.00 -11.21
C ARG A 199 -20.68 -22.53 -12.26
N LEU A 200 -22.00 -22.51 -12.01
CA LEU A 200 -23.01 -23.03 -12.95
C LEU A 200 -22.77 -22.50 -14.36
N ALA A 201 -22.59 -21.19 -14.55
CA ALA A 201 -22.29 -20.61 -15.86
C ALA A 201 -21.09 -21.23 -16.60
N LYS A 202 -20.10 -21.78 -15.88
CA LYS A 202 -18.94 -22.50 -16.44
C LYS A 202 -19.25 -23.98 -16.68
N THR A 203 -19.98 -24.63 -15.78
CA THR A 203 -20.36 -26.06 -15.89
C THR A 203 -21.46 -26.31 -16.93
N THR A 204 -22.38 -25.37 -17.15
CA THR A 204 -23.44 -25.46 -18.18
C THR A 204 -22.89 -25.39 -19.62
N GLY A 205 -21.58 -25.30 -19.80
CA GLY A 205 -20.96 -25.14 -21.13
C GLY A 205 -21.37 -23.85 -21.84
N LEU A 206 -22.04 -22.93 -21.15
CA LEU A 206 -22.48 -21.63 -21.64
C LEU A 206 -21.25 -20.72 -21.79
N ARG A 207 -20.47 -20.96 -22.85
CA ARG A 207 -19.49 -19.96 -23.30
C ARG A 207 -20.29 -18.72 -23.65
N THR A 208 -19.97 -17.59 -23.00
CA THR A 208 -20.46 -16.28 -23.42
C THR A 208 -19.99 -16.05 -24.86
N LYS A 209 -20.82 -16.46 -25.82
CA LYS A 209 -20.56 -16.20 -27.24
C LYS A 209 -20.50 -14.70 -27.39
N ARG A 210 -19.56 -14.23 -28.22
CA ARG A 210 -19.49 -12.81 -28.55
C ARG A 210 -20.85 -12.41 -29.11
N PHE A 211 -21.57 -11.52 -28.42
CA PHE A 211 -22.94 -11.09 -28.77
C PHE A 211 -23.07 -10.69 -30.25
N ARG A 212 -21.96 -10.23 -30.85
CA ARG A 212 -21.87 -9.93 -32.28
C ARG A 212 -20.52 -10.36 -32.85
N THR A 213 -20.54 -11.02 -34.01
CA THR A 213 -19.30 -11.21 -34.78
C THR A 213 -18.84 -9.89 -35.38
N ARG A 214 -17.53 -9.78 -35.68
CA ARG A 214 -16.96 -8.57 -36.31
C ARG A 214 -17.68 -8.23 -37.63
N LYS A 215 -18.03 -9.25 -38.44
CA LYS A 215 -18.80 -9.10 -39.67
C LYS A 215 -20.22 -8.57 -39.42
N GLN A 216 -20.95 -9.12 -38.44
CA GLN A 216 -22.27 -8.63 -38.06
C GLN A 216 -22.23 -7.17 -37.55
N TRP A 217 -21.15 -6.76 -36.86
CA TRP A 217 -20.96 -5.38 -36.43
C TRP A 217 -20.77 -4.42 -37.62
N PHE A 218 -19.95 -4.81 -38.60
CA PHE A 218 -19.78 -4.03 -39.83
C PHE A 218 -21.08 -3.90 -40.64
N ARG A 219 -21.84 -4.99 -40.80
CA ARG A 219 -23.17 -4.96 -41.46
C ARG A 219 -24.11 -3.97 -40.77
N HIS A 220 -24.18 -4.01 -39.45
CA HIS A 220 -25.02 -3.08 -38.68
C HIS A 220 -24.54 -1.64 -38.71
N ARG A 221 -23.22 -1.42 -38.72
CA ARG A 221 -22.65 -0.09 -38.88
C ARG A 221 -22.99 0.50 -40.25
N ARG A 222 -22.91 -0.31 -41.30
CA ARG A 222 -23.30 0.07 -42.67
C ARG A 222 -24.78 0.41 -42.75
N TRP A 223 -25.64 -0.51 -42.28
CA TRP A 223 -27.09 -0.32 -42.24
C TRP A 223 -27.50 0.96 -41.49
N ARG A 224 -26.91 1.23 -40.31
CA ARG A 224 -27.18 2.48 -39.58
C ARG A 224 -26.78 3.72 -40.38
N ARG A 225 -25.65 3.68 -41.09
CA ARG A 225 -25.17 4.81 -41.89
C ARG A 225 -26.03 5.03 -43.14
N GLU A 226 -26.45 3.94 -43.78
CA GLU A 226 -27.36 3.99 -44.93
C GLU A 226 -28.71 4.57 -44.53
N ARG A 227 -29.28 4.15 -43.40
CA ARG A 227 -30.52 4.73 -42.84
C ARG A 227 -30.38 6.21 -42.47
N GLU A 228 -29.25 6.60 -41.91
CA GLU A 228 -28.97 8.00 -41.57
C GLU A 228 -28.90 8.88 -42.83
N LEU A 229 -28.19 8.43 -43.86
CA LEU A 229 -28.08 9.14 -45.14
C LEU A 229 -29.41 9.18 -45.89
N GLU A 230 -30.16 8.07 -45.89
CA GLU A 230 -31.52 8.00 -46.47
C GLU A 230 -32.46 8.98 -45.74
N GLY A 231 -32.40 9.04 -44.42
CA GLY A 231 -33.15 10.01 -43.62
C GLY A 231 -32.76 11.46 -43.92
N GLN A 232 -31.47 11.74 -44.07
CA GLN A 232 -30.97 13.06 -44.46
C GLN A 232 -31.47 13.46 -45.85
N ARG A 233 -31.38 12.56 -46.84
CA ARG A 233 -31.89 12.78 -48.20
C ARG A 233 -33.39 13.04 -48.21
N LYS A 234 -34.19 12.23 -47.52
CA LYS A 234 -35.65 12.44 -47.39
C LYS A 234 -35.99 13.76 -46.70
N ALA A 235 -35.20 14.18 -45.71
CA ALA A 235 -35.37 15.46 -45.06
C ALA A 235 -34.97 16.64 -45.97
N GLU A 236 -33.96 16.47 -46.82
CA GLU A 236 -33.54 17.46 -47.81
C GLU A 236 -34.58 17.61 -48.92
N THR A 237 -35.13 16.51 -49.46
CA THR A 237 -36.19 16.56 -50.47
C THR A 237 -37.45 17.22 -49.94
N LYS A 238 -37.93 16.81 -48.75
CA LYS A 238 -39.09 17.45 -48.10
C LYS A 238 -38.89 18.95 -47.85
N ARG A 239 -37.66 19.38 -47.54
CA ARG A 239 -37.33 20.81 -47.35
C ARG A 239 -37.27 21.57 -48.66
N ALA A 240 -36.75 20.97 -49.72
CA ALA A 240 -36.75 21.57 -51.04
C ALA A 240 -38.20 21.77 -51.53
N GLU A 241 -39.08 20.81 -51.26
CA GLU A 241 -40.52 20.89 -51.55
C GLU A 241 -41.25 21.93 -50.69
N SER A 242 -40.87 22.10 -49.42
CA SER A 242 -41.51 23.08 -48.51
C SER A 242 -40.96 24.50 -48.61
N GLY A 243 -39.90 24.75 -49.39
CA GLY A 243 -39.28 26.07 -49.55
C GLY A 243 -38.61 26.63 -48.28
N GLU A 244 -38.52 25.84 -47.20
CA GLU A 244 -37.92 26.28 -45.93
C GLU A 244 -36.39 26.33 -46.02
N THR A 245 -35.81 27.54 -45.92
CA THR A 245 -34.35 27.71 -45.82
C THR A 245 -33.85 27.30 -44.42
N LYS A 246 -32.67 26.68 -44.37
CA LYS A 246 -32.03 26.22 -43.11
C LYS A 246 -31.97 27.38 -42.11
N SER A 247 -32.77 27.32 -41.03
CA SER A 247 -32.38 28.00 -39.80
C SER A 247 -31.13 27.30 -39.27
N VAL A 248 -29.97 27.94 -39.46
CA VAL A 248 -28.73 27.50 -38.83
C VAL A 248 -28.93 27.67 -37.33
N LYS A 249 -29.35 26.61 -36.64
CA LYS A 249 -29.31 26.60 -35.16
C LYS A 249 -27.86 26.86 -34.78
N ALA A 250 -27.60 28.07 -34.28
CA ALA A 250 -26.30 28.49 -33.78
C ALA A 250 -25.79 27.38 -32.85
N VAL A 251 -24.71 26.72 -33.25
CA VAL A 251 -24.06 25.69 -32.43
C VAL A 251 -23.73 26.36 -31.11
N SER A 252 -24.30 25.86 -30.00
CA SER A 252 -24.03 26.48 -28.70
C SER A 252 -22.53 26.59 -28.49
N LYS A 253 -22.05 27.72 -27.95
CA LYS A 253 -20.60 27.96 -27.70
C LYS A 253 -19.93 26.75 -27.01
N LYS A 254 -20.70 26.02 -26.19
CA LYS A 254 -20.28 24.79 -25.51
C LYS A 254 -19.99 23.62 -26.47
N ALA A 255 -20.82 23.43 -27.49
CA ALA A 255 -20.63 22.41 -28.51
C ALA A 255 -19.44 22.74 -29.44
N ALA A 256 -19.27 24.01 -29.83
CA ALA A 256 -18.11 24.48 -30.60
C ALA A 256 -16.79 24.26 -29.83
N LYS A 257 -16.76 24.62 -28.54
CA LYS A 257 -15.60 24.40 -27.67
C LYS A 257 -15.26 22.91 -27.50
N LYS A 258 -16.28 22.05 -27.43
CA LYS A 258 -16.10 20.59 -27.32
C LYS A 258 -15.55 19.98 -28.62
N ALA A 259 -15.99 20.46 -29.78
CA ALA A 259 -15.46 20.06 -31.08
C ALA A 259 -13.99 20.48 -31.25
N ALA A 260 -13.65 21.73 -30.92
CA ALA A 260 -12.27 22.22 -30.95
C ALA A 260 -11.34 21.39 -30.03
N LYS A 261 -11.78 21.09 -28.81
CA LYS A 261 -11.02 20.26 -27.86
C LYS A 261 -10.83 18.82 -28.37
N LYS A 262 -11.80 18.27 -29.09
CA LYS A 262 -11.73 16.93 -29.68
C LYS A 262 -10.79 16.89 -30.89
N ALA A 263 -10.77 17.95 -31.70
CA ALA A 263 -9.83 18.11 -32.82
C ALA A 263 -8.38 18.23 -32.31
N ALA A 264 -8.14 19.05 -31.29
CA ALA A 264 -6.81 19.19 -30.67
C ALA A 264 -6.27 17.87 -30.08
N LYS A 265 -7.16 17.00 -29.57
CA LYS A 265 -6.79 15.69 -29.03
C LYS A 265 -6.49 14.63 -30.10
N LYS A 266 -6.87 14.87 -31.35
CA LYS A 266 -6.65 13.94 -32.47
C LYS A 266 -5.30 14.20 -33.19
N ASN A 267 -4.74 15.40 -33.00
CA ASN A 267 -3.45 15.84 -33.55
C ASN A 267 -2.30 15.72 -32.53
N LYS A 268 -2.50 14.96 -31.47
CA LYS A 268 -1.52 14.63 -30.43
C LYS A 268 -1.51 13.11 -30.27
#